data_AF-A0A811S209-F1
#
_entry.id   AF-A0A811S209-F1
#
_cell.length_a   1.000
_cell.length_b   1.000
_cell.length_c   1.000
_cell.angle_alpha   90.00
_cell.angle_beta   90.00
_cell.angle_gamma   90.00
#
_symmetry.space_group_name_H-M   'P 1'
#
loop_
_entity.id
_entity.type
_entity.pdbx_description
1 polymer ?
#
loop_
_entity_poly.entity_id
_entity_poly.type
_entity_poly.pdbx_seq_one_letter_code
_entity_poly.pdbx_strand_id
1 'polypeptide(L)' 'MAITRLVRMLEENTKMQASTQAWIPGFIDPRLNGHFNGMQARAMIKLAVSCVQEDRNMRPTMENVVQQLLSVP' A
#
# COMPACT_ATOMS: atom_id res chain seq x y z
N MET A 1 -19.37 -0.72 -1.61
CA MET A 1 -19.14 -1.44 -0.33
C MET A 1 -17.99 -0.77 0.43
N ALA A 2 -17.90 -0.91 1.75
CA ALA A 2 -16.93 -0.18 2.59
C ALA A 2 -15.46 -0.31 2.13
N ILE A 3 -15.09 -1.45 1.55
CA ILE A 3 -13.73 -1.71 1.05
C ILE A 3 -13.32 -0.79 -0.10
N THR A 4 -14.22 -0.48 -1.03
CA THR A 4 -13.96 0.40 -2.19
C THR A 4 -13.58 1.82 -1.73
N ARG A 5 -14.25 2.32 -0.68
CA ARG A 5 -13.95 3.64 -0.11
C ARG A 5 -12.55 3.70 0.52
N LEU A 6 -12.16 2.62 1.20
CA LEU A 6 -10.85 2.50 1.83
C LEU A 6 -9.73 2.47 0.78
N VAL A 7 -9.91 1.67 -0.28
CA VAL A 7 -8.95 1.54 -1.39
C VAL A 7 -8.73 2.90 -2.06
N ARG A 8 -9.79 3.64 -2.37
CA ARG A 8 -9.69 4.98 -2.97
C ARG A 8 -8.94 5.98 -2.08
N MET A 9 -9.24 5.99 -0.78
CA MET A 9 -8.55 6.85 0.20
C MET A 9 -7.06 6.51 0.29
N LEU A 10 -6.71 5.22 0.34
CA LEU A 10 -5.33 4.77 0.38
C LEU A 10 -4.59 5.09 -0.92
N GLU A 11 -5.24 4.96 -2.07
CA GLU A 11 -4.67 5.32 -3.36
C GLU A 11 -4.31 6.81 -3.41
N GLU A 12 -5.22 7.69 -2.97
CA GLU A 12 -4.98 9.14 -2.87
C GLU A 12 -3.81 9.45 -1.93
N ASN A 13 -3.77 8.84 -0.75
CA ASN A 13 -2.69 9.00 0.22
C ASN A 13 -1.33 8.51 -0.31
N THR A 14 -1.31 7.44 -1.10
CA THR A 14 -0.05 6.91 -1.67
C THR A 14 0.56 7.83 -2.73
N LYS A 15 -0.22 8.73 -3.33
CA LYS A 15 0.21 9.75 -4.32
C LYS A 15 0.80 11.00 -3.66
N MET A 16 0.60 11.22 -2.35
CA MET A 16 1.12 12.38 -1.61
C MET A 16 2.64 12.31 -1.39
N GLN A 17 3.29 13.46 -1.16
CA GLN A 17 4.75 13.53 -0.91
C GLN A 17 5.15 12.74 0.35
N ALA A 18 6.41 12.28 0.37
CA ALA A 18 6.96 11.44 1.45
C ALA A 18 6.97 12.10 2.84
N SER A 19 6.91 13.43 2.92
CA SER A 19 6.84 14.17 4.18
C SER A 19 5.52 13.97 4.96
N THR A 20 4.48 13.40 4.33
CA THR A 20 3.15 13.20 4.94
C THR A 20 2.81 11.72 5.10
N GLN A 21 3.67 10.97 5.78
CA GLN A 21 3.47 9.53 6.08
C GLN A 21 2.71 9.25 7.39
N ALA A 22 2.13 10.28 8.02
CA ALA A 22 1.42 10.17 9.31
C ALA A 22 0.27 9.15 9.33
N TRP A 23 -0.29 8.79 8.17
CA TRP A 23 -1.36 7.82 8.05
C TRP A 23 -0.88 6.36 8.05
N ILE A 24 0.39 6.10 7.70
CA ILE A 24 0.92 4.73 7.55
C ILE A 24 0.74 3.89 8.82
N PRO A 25 1.09 4.36 10.04
CA PRO A 25 0.94 3.56 11.26
C PRO A 25 -0.47 3.04 11.50
N GLY A 26 -1.51 3.73 11.00
CA GLY A 26 -2.90 3.28 11.09
C GLY A 26 -3.23 2.04 10.25
N PHE A 27 -2.31 1.62 9.38
CA PHE A 27 -2.45 0.46 8.48
C PHE A 27 -1.40 -0.64 8.75
N ILE A 28 -0.57 -0.46 9.78
CA ILE A 28 0.46 -1.42 10.17
C ILE A 28 -0.01 -2.23 11.37
N ASP A 29 0.36 -3.51 11.41
CA ASP A 29 0.05 -4.39 12.53
C ASP A 29 0.60 -3.78 13.84
N PRO A 30 -0.25 -3.48 14.84
CA PRO A 30 0.20 -2.90 16.10
C PRO A 30 1.23 -3.77 16.83
N ARG A 31 1.23 -5.09 16.60
CA ARG A 31 2.18 -6.04 17.21
C ARG A 31 3.61 -5.86 16.72
N LEU A 32 3.81 -5.14 15.61
CA LEU A 32 5.14 -4.72 15.19
C LEU A 32 5.72 -3.65 16.13
N ASN A 33 4.93 -3.02 17.01
CA ASN A 33 5.40 -2.08 18.03
C ASN A 33 6.29 -0.95 17.46
N GLY A 34 5.96 -0.45 16.27
CA GLY A 34 6.76 0.57 15.58
C GLY A 34 8.02 0.03 14.88
N HIS A 35 8.33 -1.26 14.98
CA HIS A 35 9.47 -1.90 14.33
C HIS A 35 9.14 -2.22 12.86
N PHE A 36 9.04 -1.17 12.05
CA PHE A 36 8.88 -1.29 10.60
C PHE A 36 9.62 -0.14 9.90
N ASN A 37 10.09 -0.40 8.68
CA ASN A 37 10.60 0.65 7.83
C ASN A 37 9.44 1.37 7.13
N GLY A 38 9.35 2.70 7.28
CA GLY A 38 8.26 3.50 6.70
C GLY A 38 8.20 3.46 5.17
N MET A 39 9.34 3.33 4.48
CA MET A 39 9.39 3.17 3.03
C MET A 39 8.87 1.80 2.59
N GLN A 40 9.31 0.73 3.27
CA GLN A 40 8.80 -0.62 3.01
C GLN A 40 7.30 -0.72 3.25
N ALA A 41 6.83 -0.19 4.38
CA ALA A 41 5.41 -0.12 4.71
C ALA A 41 4.59 0.60 3.62
N ARG A 42 5.07 1.76 3.15
CA ARG A 42 4.42 2.51 2.05
C ARG A 42 4.37 1.69 0.76
N ALA A 43 5.48 1.05 0.39
CA ALA A 43 5.55 0.24 -0.82
C ALA A 43 4.58 -0.94 -0.76
N MET A 44 4.53 -1.64 0.39
CA MET A 44 3.59 -2.74 0.62
C MET A 44 2.14 -2.29 0.55
N ILE A 45 1.78 -1.14 1.13
CA ILE A 45 0.42 -0.59 1.04
C ILE A 45 0.07 -0.25 -0.41
N LYS A 46 0.97 0.39 -1.16
CA LYS A 46 0.76 0.73 -2.57
C LYS A 46 0.51 -0.53 -3.42
N LEU A 47 1.28 -1.59 -3.17
CA LEU A 47 1.11 -2.88 -3.82
C LEU A 47 -0.22 -3.54 -3.44
N ALA A 48 -0.57 -3.55 -2.15
CA ALA A 48 -1.84 -4.10 -1.70
C ALA A 48 -3.04 -3.40 -2.36
N VAL A 49 -3.01 -2.07 -2.43
CA VAL A 49 -4.03 -1.24 -3.09
C VAL A 49 -4.17 -1.58 -4.57
N SER A 50 -3.06 -1.78 -5.31
CA SER A 50 -3.13 -2.13 -6.73
C SER A 50 -3.74 -3.52 -6.95
N CYS A 51 -3.47 -4.49 -6.08
CA CYS A 51 -4.06 -5.84 -6.14
C CYS A 51 -5.57 -5.87 -5.93
N VAL A 52 -6.14 -4.91 -5.21
CA VAL A 52 -7.58 -4.87 -4.87
C VAL A 52 -8.35 -3.76 -5.59
N GLN A 53 -7.78 -3.21 -6.67
CA GLN A 53 -8.44 -2.22 -7.53
C GLN A 53 -9.83 -2.71 -7.97
N GLU A 54 -10.77 -1.78 -8.04
CA GLU A 54 -12.15 -2.08 -8.46
C GLU A 54 -12.17 -2.56 -9.92
N ASP A 55 -11.47 -1.82 -10.79
CA ASP A 55 -11.21 -2.27 -12.15
C ASP A 55 -10.22 -3.43 -12.15
N ARG A 56 -10.66 -4.59 -12.62
CA ARG A 56 -9.84 -5.81 -12.72
C ARG A 56 -8.67 -5.63 -13.68
N ASN A 57 -8.81 -4.78 -14.70
CA ASN A 57 -7.76 -4.52 -15.68
C ASN A 57 -6.60 -3.69 -15.09
N MET A 58 -6.85 -2.99 -13.98
CA MET A 58 -5.84 -2.20 -13.26
C MET A 58 -5.05 -3.04 -12.24
N ARG A 59 -5.44 -4.30 -12.01
CA ARG A 59 -4.75 -5.19 -11.06
C ARG A 59 -3.47 -5.74 -11.70
N PRO A 60 -2.35 -5.78 -10.97
CA PRO A 60 -1.10 -6.34 -11.48
C PRO A 60 -1.21 -7.85 -11.68
N THR A 61 -0.39 -8.38 -12.60
CA THR A 61 -0.15 -9.83 -12.68
C THR A 61 0.67 -10.28 -11.46
N MET A 62 0.61 -11.56 -11.12
CA MET A 62 1.46 -12.11 -10.05
C MET A 62 2.96 -11.93 -10.32
N GLU A 63 3.38 -11.92 -11.59
CA GLU A 63 4.75 -11.59 -11.98
C GLU A 63 5.12 -10.16 -11.55
N ASN A 64 4.27 -9.16 -11.86
CA ASN A 64 4.52 -7.78 -11.46
C ASN A 64 4.46 -7.59 -9.94
N VAL A 65 3.63 -8.37 -9.24
CA VAL A 65 3.57 -8.37 -7.77
C VAL A 65 4.90 -8.83 -7.19
N VAL A 66 5.43 -9.96 -7.65
CA VAL A 66 6.72 -10.49 -7.17
C VAL A 66 7.87 -9.54 -7.50
N GLN A 67 7.90 -8.98 -8.71
CA GLN A 67 8.90 -7.98 -9.09
C GLN A 67 8.87 -6.76 -8.16
N GLN A 68 7.69 -6.24 -7.84
CA GLN A 68 7.56 -5.10 -6.92
C GLN A 68 8.02 -5.44 -5.51
N LEU A 69 7.65 -6.62 -4.98
CA LEU A 69 8.09 -7.09 -3.66
C LEU A 69 9.61 -7.18 -3.54
N LEU A 70 10.28 -7.69 -4.58
CA LEU A 70 11.74 -7.81 -4.62
C LEU A 70 12.45 -6.47 -4.84
N SER A 71 11.73 -5.46 -5.35
CA SER A 71 12.27 -4.13 -5.61
C SER A 71 12.11 -3.17 -4.44
N VAL A 72 11.42 -3.58 -3.36
CA VAL A 72 11.30 -2.76 -2.15
C VAL A 72 12.65 -2.80 -1.41
N PRO A 73 13.28 -1.64 -1.12
CA PRO A 73 14.56 -1.58 -0.40
C PRO A 73 14.44 -1.99 1.06
#